data_AF-A0A7V2CLQ6-F1
#
_entry.id   AF-A0A7V2CLQ6-F1
#
_cell.length_a   1.000
_cell.length_b   1.000
_cell.length_c   1.000
_cell.angle_alpha   90.00
_cell.angle_beta   90.00
_cell.angle_gamma   90.00
#
_symmetry.space_group_name_H-M   'P 1'
#
loop_
_entity.id
_entity.type
_entity.pdbx_description
1 polymer ?
#
loop_
_entity_poly.entity_id
_entity_poly.type
_entity_poly.pdbx_seq_one_letter_code
_entity_poly.pdbx_strand_id
1 'polypeptide(L)'
;MSCRSTGTLTLPSSTNPTPSRTEEPMADLHGFNANEVDPTTDLEPIPAGKYLALITESEMKANKAGTGSYLQLTFQILEGPHKGRFLWARLNLQHPNATAVAIARAELSAICRATCVMTPKDSTELHNLPLVITVKLKKREDTGELQNEVRGFSKRESLGGPPQQATTNAPPWRR
;
A
#
# COMPACT_ATOMS: atom_id res chain seq x y z
N MET A 1 78.17 27.49 -1.65
CA MET A 1 77.60 28.41 -2.66
C MET A 1 76.79 27.59 -3.64
N SER A 2 75.60 28.09 -3.96
CA SER A 2 74.47 27.47 -4.66
C SER A 2 74.80 26.64 -5.91
N CYS A 3 74.02 25.57 -6.13
CA CYS A 3 73.32 25.40 -7.40
C CYS A 3 72.14 24.42 -7.30
N ARG A 4 71.06 24.79 -7.99
CA ARG A 4 69.72 24.18 -8.05
C ARG A 4 69.68 22.97 -9.00
N SER A 5 68.79 22.01 -8.74
CA SER A 5 68.12 21.18 -9.77
C SER A 5 66.95 20.44 -9.10
N THR A 6 65.67 20.79 -9.30
CA THR A 6 64.74 20.51 -10.43
C THR A 6 64.26 19.06 -10.52
N GLY A 7 62.93 18.87 -10.33
CA GLY A 7 62.12 17.73 -10.82
C GLY A 7 62.26 16.44 -10.01
N THR A 8 61.24 15.63 -9.72
CA THR A 8 59.89 15.51 -10.26
C THR A 8 59.08 14.70 -9.23
N LEU A 9 57.94 15.21 -8.77
CA LEU A 9 56.99 14.46 -7.95
C LEU A 9 56.30 13.41 -8.83
N THR A 10 56.66 12.14 -8.66
CA THR A 10 55.92 11.02 -9.25
C THR A 10 54.95 10.49 -8.20
N LEU A 11 53.66 10.77 -8.38
CA LEU A 11 52.58 10.19 -7.59
C LEU A 11 52.40 8.72 -8.04
N PRO A 12 52.39 7.72 -7.14
CA PRO A 12 51.87 6.41 -7.50
C PRO A 12 50.34 6.50 -7.58
N SER A 13 49.82 6.26 -8.78
CA SER A 13 48.40 6.04 -9.06
C SER A 13 47.91 4.84 -8.24
N SER A 14 47.23 5.10 -7.12
CA SER A 14 46.48 4.07 -6.41
C SER A 14 45.20 3.78 -7.19
N THR A 15 45.30 2.88 -8.16
CA THR A 15 44.15 2.23 -8.81
C THR A 15 43.39 1.46 -7.75
N ASN A 16 42.33 2.08 -7.23
CA ASN A 16 41.35 1.42 -6.39
C ASN A 16 40.65 0.35 -7.25
N PRO A 17 40.69 -0.95 -6.91
CA PRO A 17 39.97 -1.96 -7.67
C PRO A 17 38.47 -1.66 -7.56
N THR A 18 37.84 -1.56 -8.74
CA THR A 18 36.39 -1.52 -8.94
C THR A 18 35.70 -2.48 -7.97
N PRO A 19 34.69 -2.04 -7.18
CA PRO A 19 33.90 -2.98 -6.40
C PRO A 19 33.20 -3.92 -7.39
N SER A 20 33.61 -5.19 -7.32
CA SER A 20 32.98 -6.33 -7.96
C SER A 20 31.47 -6.23 -7.79
N ARG A 21 30.77 -6.11 -8.92
CA ARG A 21 29.32 -6.20 -9.04
C ARG A 21 28.88 -7.49 -8.36
N THR A 22 28.30 -7.38 -7.16
CA THR A 22 27.60 -8.48 -6.51
C THR A 22 26.56 -8.98 -7.49
N GLU A 23 26.80 -10.14 -8.10
CA GLU A 23 25.79 -10.85 -8.86
C GLU A 23 24.71 -11.25 -7.86
N GLU A 24 23.62 -10.48 -7.83
CA GLU A 24 22.40 -10.89 -7.15
C GLU A 24 22.06 -12.29 -7.66
N PRO A 25 21.76 -13.27 -6.78
CA PRO A 25 21.43 -14.61 -7.23
C PRO A 25 20.19 -14.54 -8.13
N MET A 26 20.42 -14.63 -9.44
CA MET A 26 19.36 -14.76 -10.43
C MET A 26 18.58 -16.03 -10.09
N ALA A 27 17.25 -15.92 -10.07
CA ALA A 27 16.39 -17.05 -9.77
C ALA A 27 16.71 -18.21 -10.72
N ASP A 28 17.04 -19.38 -10.15
CA ASP A 28 17.25 -20.60 -10.92
C ASP A 28 15.88 -21.13 -11.39
N LEU A 29 15.68 -21.14 -12.70
CA LEU A 29 14.45 -21.58 -13.35
C LEU A 29 14.57 -23.00 -13.92
N HIS A 30 15.59 -23.77 -13.53
CA HIS A 30 15.70 -25.17 -13.93
C HIS A 30 14.46 -25.97 -13.53
N GLY A 31 13.71 -26.46 -14.52
CA GLY A 31 12.49 -27.25 -14.32
C GLY A 31 11.18 -26.47 -14.51
N PHE A 32 11.22 -25.18 -14.84
CA PHE A 32 10.01 -24.43 -15.22
C PHE A 32 9.66 -24.66 -16.70
N ASN A 33 8.48 -25.26 -16.95
CA ASN A 33 7.94 -25.46 -18.30
C ASN A 33 6.75 -24.53 -18.54
N ALA A 34 6.96 -23.48 -19.33
CA ALA A 34 5.92 -22.49 -19.66
C ALA A 34 4.73 -23.06 -20.45
N ASN A 35 4.80 -24.30 -20.93
CA ASN A 35 3.69 -24.98 -21.59
C ASN A 35 2.75 -25.70 -20.60
N GLU A 36 3.20 -25.91 -19.36
CA GLU A 36 2.43 -26.56 -18.29
C GLU A 36 1.78 -25.57 -17.33
N VAL A 37 2.14 -24.29 -17.46
CA VAL A 37 1.65 -23.21 -16.61
C VAL A 37 0.83 -22.27 -17.48
N ASP A 38 -0.48 -22.23 -17.24
CA ASP A 38 -1.35 -21.27 -17.92
C ASP A 38 -0.85 -19.84 -17.67
N PRO A 39 -0.70 -19.03 -18.73
CA PRO A 39 -0.29 -17.64 -18.58
C PRO A 39 -1.29 -16.92 -17.68
N THR A 40 -0.78 -16.06 -16.78
CA THR A 40 -1.63 -15.24 -15.92
C THR A 40 -2.64 -14.49 -16.78
N THR A 41 -3.92 -14.78 -16.57
CA THR A 41 -5.03 -14.06 -17.17
C THR A 41 -4.98 -12.63 -16.63
N ASP A 42 -5.14 -11.64 -17.52
CA ASP A 42 -5.21 -10.23 -17.15
C ASP A 42 -6.13 -10.06 -15.94
N LEU A 43 -5.55 -9.60 -14.82
CA LEU A 43 -6.30 -9.40 -13.58
C LEU A 43 -7.17 -8.17 -13.78
N GLU A 44 -8.36 -8.36 -14.35
CA GLU A 44 -9.31 -7.28 -14.52
C GLU A 44 -9.53 -6.57 -13.18
N PRO A 45 -9.45 -5.23 -13.19
CA PRO A 45 -9.54 -4.45 -11.97
C PRO A 45 -10.95 -4.56 -11.40
N ILE A 46 -11.03 -4.68 -10.08
CA ILE A 46 -12.31 -4.86 -9.38
C ILE A 46 -13.17 -3.60 -9.57
N PRO A 47 -14.46 -3.71 -9.92
CA PRO A 47 -15.32 -2.54 -10.08
C PRO A 47 -15.33 -1.65 -8.82
N ALA A 48 -15.57 -0.35 -9.03
CA ALA A 48 -15.67 0.57 -7.90
C ALA A 48 -16.93 0.25 -7.08
N GLY A 49 -16.78 0.04 -5.78
CA GLY A 49 -17.87 -0.45 -4.95
C GLY A 49 -17.46 -0.66 -3.49
N LYS A 50 -18.41 -1.12 -2.68
CA LYS A 50 -18.18 -1.51 -1.29
C LYS A 50 -18.05 -3.03 -1.22
N TYR A 51 -16.99 -3.51 -0.59
CA TYR A 51 -16.70 -4.94 -0.47
C TYR A 51 -16.40 -5.29 0.97
N LEU A 52 -16.92 -6.43 1.44
CA LEU A 52 -16.55 -7.00 2.71
C LEU A 52 -15.17 -7.65 2.58
N ALA A 53 -14.22 -7.19 3.37
CA ALA A 53 -12.86 -7.70 3.39
C ALA A 53 -12.34 -7.87 4.82
N LEU A 54 -11.29 -8.65 4.98
CA LEU A 54 -10.48 -8.68 6.19
C LEU A 54 -9.03 -8.35 5.86
N ILE A 55 -8.27 -7.90 6.86
CA ILE A 55 -6.82 -7.72 6.73
C ILE A 55 -6.17 -9.09 6.96
N THR A 56 -5.50 -9.63 5.94
CA THR A 56 -4.77 -10.91 6.05
C THR A 56 -3.33 -10.69 6.51
N GLU A 57 -2.71 -9.62 6.05
CA GLU A 57 -1.29 -9.35 6.27
C GLU A 57 -1.05 -7.86 6.47
N SER A 58 -0.06 -7.55 7.31
CA SER A 58 0.51 -6.22 7.46
C SER A 58 2.02 -6.31 7.43
N GLU A 59 2.67 -5.44 6.66
CA GLU A 59 4.12 -5.42 6.50
C GLU A 59 4.62 -3.97 6.51
N MET A 60 5.64 -3.69 7.31
CA MET A 60 6.34 -2.41 7.28
C MET A 60 7.47 -2.47 6.25
N LYS A 61 7.40 -1.62 5.23
CA LYS A 61 8.41 -1.55 4.16
C LYS A 61 8.99 -0.15 4.06
N ALA A 62 10.26 -0.05 3.69
CA ALA A 62 10.88 1.22 3.35
C ALA A 62 10.28 1.77 2.05
N ASN A 63 10.11 3.10 1.97
CA ASN A 63 9.72 3.76 0.73
C ASN A 63 10.84 3.62 -0.32
N LYS A 64 10.48 3.73 -1.62
CA LYS A 64 11.45 3.61 -2.72
C LYS A 64 12.60 4.63 -2.61
N ALA A 65 12.37 5.76 -1.96
CA ALA A 65 13.35 6.82 -1.78
C ALA A 65 14.28 6.61 -0.56
N GLY A 66 14.04 5.60 0.29
CA GLY A 66 14.77 5.38 1.54
C GLY A 66 14.60 6.48 2.59
N THR A 67 13.71 7.45 2.38
CA THR A 67 13.49 8.60 3.27
C THR A 67 12.42 8.36 4.33
N GLY A 68 11.81 7.18 4.32
CA GLY A 68 10.75 6.82 5.25
C GLY A 68 10.24 5.40 5.05
N SER A 69 9.14 5.07 5.71
CA SER A 69 8.53 3.75 5.71
C SER A 69 7.01 3.84 5.61
N TYR A 70 6.42 2.85 4.95
CA TYR A 70 4.97 2.71 4.84
C TYR A 70 4.53 1.36 5.39
N LEU A 71 3.33 1.36 5.95
CA LEU A 71 2.62 0.15 6.33
C LEU A 71 1.82 -0.32 5.11
N GLN A 72 2.18 -1.48 4.59
CA GLN A 72 1.39 -2.16 3.58
C GLN A 72 0.38 -3.08 4.26
N LEU A 73 -0.90 -2.87 3.97
CA LEU A 73 -1.99 -3.74 4.44
C LEU A 73 -2.57 -4.50 3.25
N THR A 74 -2.69 -5.82 3.41
CA THR A 74 -3.33 -6.70 2.43
C THR A 74 -4.76 -6.98 2.89
N PHE A 75 -5.73 -6.60 2.08
CA PHE A 75 -7.15 -6.85 2.28
C PHE A 75 -7.61 -7.98 1.38
N GLN A 76 -8.20 -9.02 1.94
CA GLN A 76 -8.82 -10.10 1.18
C GLN A 76 -10.34 -9.95 1.18
N ILE A 77 -10.95 -9.96 0.00
CA ILE A 77 -12.41 -9.92 -0.15
C ILE A 77 -13.02 -11.25 0.27
N LEU A 78 -13.99 -11.20 1.19
CA LEU A 78 -14.63 -12.38 1.78
C LEU A 78 -15.94 -12.78 1.11
N GLU A 79 -16.69 -11.79 0.61
CA GLU A 79 -18.05 -11.98 0.08
C GLU A 79 -18.20 -11.28 -1.28
N GLY A 80 -19.13 -11.77 -2.10
CA GLY A 80 -19.46 -11.23 -3.42
C GLY A 80 -18.74 -11.93 -4.59
N PRO A 81 -18.93 -11.42 -5.83
CA PRO A 81 -18.42 -12.05 -7.05
C PRO A 81 -16.88 -12.03 -7.16
N HIS A 82 -16.22 -11.19 -6.36
CA HIS A 82 -14.75 -11.05 -6.34
C HIS A 82 -14.12 -11.65 -5.07
N LYS A 83 -14.80 -12.60 -4.41
CA LYS A 83 -14.28 -13.32 -3.25
C LYS A 83 -12.91 -13.93 -3.54
N GLY A 84 -11.99 -13.82 -2.58
CA GLY A 84 -10.63 -14.35 -2.68
C GLY A 84 -9.64 -13.42 -3.39
N ARG A 85 -10.10 -12.27 -3.92
CA ARG A 85 -9.19 -11.24 -4.44
C ARG A 85 -8.51 -10.48 -3.32
N PHE A 86 -7.25 -10.10 -3.57
CA PHE A 86 -6.45 -9.29 -2.66
C PHE A 86 -6.35 -7.86 -3.18
N LEU A 87 -6.44 -6.91 -2.25
CA LEU A 87 -6.27 -5.49 -2.48
C LEU A 87 -5.25 -4.97 -1.49
N TRP A 88 -4.38 -4.06 -1.94
CA TRP A 88 -3.32 -3.52 -1.10
C TRP A 88 -3.55 -2.04 -0.84
N ALA A 89 -3.39 -1.63 0.41
CA ALA A 89 -3.29 -0.22 0.78
C ALA A 89 -1.90 0.07 1.36
N ARG A 90 -1.35 1.23 1.04
CA ARG A 90 -0.03 1.68 1.51
C ARG A 90 -0.20 2.94 2.32
N LEU A 91 -0.06 2.83 3.64
CA LEU A 91 -0.16 3.94 4.57
C LEU A 91 1.24 4.47 4.87
N ASN A 92 1.55 5.66 4.34
CA ASN A 92 2.86 6.31 4.54
C ASN A 92 2.96 6.95 5.93
N LEU A 93 3.15 6.13 6.97
CA LEU A 93 3.21 6.58 8.37
C LEU A 93 4.47 7.41 8.67
N GLN A 94 5.58 7.15 7.97
CA GLN A 94 6.83 7.88 8.09
C GLN A 94 7.24 8.39 6.71
N HIS A 95 7.15 9.70 6.49
CA HIS A 95 7.52 10.34 5.23
C HIS A 95 7.92 11.80 5.48
N PRO A 96 8.90 12.37 4.73
CA PRO A 96 9.30 13.77 4.90
C PRO A 96 8.16 14.77 4.63
N ASN A 97 7.23 14.43 3.74
CA ASN A 97 6.02 15.22 3.48
C ASN A 97 4.95 14.99 4.57
N ALA A 98 4.72 16.02 5.39
CA ALA A 98 3.74 15.99 6.48
C ALA A 98 2.29 15.73 5.99
N THR A 99 1.93 16.17 4.79
CA THR A 99 0.58 15.94 4.23
C THR A 99 0.33 14.45 3.98
N ALA A 100 1.33 13.72 3.48
CA ALA A 100 1.22 12.28 3.25
C ALA A 100 1.05 11.52 4.58
N VAL A 101 1.80 11.93 5.62
CA VAL A 101 1.68 11.36 6.97
C VAL A 101 0.30 11.65 7.58
N ALA A 102 -0.24 12.87 7.38
CA ALA A 102 -1.57 13.23 7.85
C ALA A 102 -2.67 12.38 7.19
N ILE A 103 -2.59 12.16 5.88
CA ILE A 103 -3.51 11.28 5.14
C ILE A 103 -3.40 9.84 5.65
N ALA A 104 -2.19 9.31 5.78
CA ALA A 104 -1.97 7.95 6.27
C ALA A 104 -2.51 7.75 7.70
N ARG A 105 -2.32 8.74 8.59
CA ARG A 105 -2.90 8.70 9.95
C ARG A 105 -4.42 8.78 9.95
N ALA A 106 -5.01 9.57 9.05
CA ALA A 106 -6.46 9.65 8.90
C ALA A 106 -7.05 8.32 8.39
N GLU A 107 -6.41 7.68 7.43
CA GLU A 107 -6.80 6.36 6.93
C GLU A 107 -6.67 5.28 8.01
N LEU A 108 -5.56 5.26 8.75
CA LEU A 108 -5.38 4.36 9.89
C LEU A 108 -6.50 4.56 10.92
N SER A 109 -6.85 5.81 11.26
CA SER A 109 -7.97 6.10 12.17
C SER A 109 -9.30 5.57 11.65
N ALA A 110 -9.56 5.63 10.34
CA ALA A 110 -10.76 5.06 9.75
C ALA A 110 -10.80 3.53 9.86
N ILE A 111 -9.66 2.86 9.67
CA ILE A 111 -9.53 1.40 9.87
C ILE A 111 -9.76 1.03 11.34
N CYS A 112 -9.15 1.75 12.28
CA CYS A 112 -9.36 1.58 13.73
C CYS A 112 -10.84 1.69 14.11
N ARG A 113 -11.56 2.65 13.51
CA ARG A 113 -13.01 2.82 13.69
C ARG A 113 -13.83 1.70 13.05
N ALA A 114 -13.44 1.24 11.87
CA ALA A 114 -14.11 0.13 11.20
C ALA A 114 -13.96 -1.20 11.95
N THR A 115 -12.80 -1.42 12.57
CA THR A 115 -12.46 -2.65 13.33
C THR A 115 -12.86 -2.60 14.80
N CYS A 116 -13.34 -1.44 15.29
CA CYS A 116 -13.64 -1.18 16.70
C CYS A 116 -12.42 -1.24 17.65
N VAL A 117 -11.20 -1.17 17.12
CA VAL A 117 -9.96 -1.10 17.91
C VAL A 117 -9.46 0.34 17.91
N MET A 118 -9.72 1.10 19.00
CA MET A 118 -9.39 2.54 19.05
C MET A 118 -7.90 2.82 19.26
N THR A 119 -7.21 1.94 19.97
CA THR A 119 -5.80 2.10 20.36
C THR A 119 -5.02 0.83 20.04
N PRO A 120 -4.85 0.47 18.75
CA PRO A 120 -4.03 -0.67 18.40
C PRO A 120 -2.58 -0.37 18.80
N LYS A 121 -1.92 -1.31 19.49
CA LYS A 121 -0.49 -1.20 19.80
C LYS A 121 0.34 -1.82 18.68
N ASP A 122 -0.21 -2.85 18.04
CA ASP A 122 0.40 -3.58 16.94
C ASP A 122 -0.51 -3.62 15.70
N SER A 123 0.07 -3.69 14.50
CA SER A 123 -0.70 -3.79 13.26
C SER A 123 -1.41 -5.14 13.12
N THR A 124 -0.89 -6.18 13.78
CA THR A 124 -1.49 -7.52 13.82
C THR A 124 -2.83 -7.55 14.56
N GLU A 125 -3.10 -6.61 15.47
CA GLU A 125 -4.39 -6.50 16.16
C GLU A 125 -5.55 -6.19 15.20
N LEU A 126 -5.25 -5.64 14.02
CA LEU A 126 -6.23 -5.33 12.99
C LEU A 126 -6.50 -6.52 12.05
N HIS A 127 -5.73 -7.61 12.17
CA HIS A 127 -5.86 -8.78 11.31
C HIS A 127 -7.13 -9.59 11.60
N ASN A 128 -7.66 -10.25 10.57
CA ASN A 128 -8.84 -11.12 10.66
C ASN A 128 -10.11 -10.44 11.19
N LEU A 129 -10.15 -9.11 11.23
CA LEU A 129 -11.34 -8.35 11.59
C LEU A 129 -12.14 -8.00 10.34
N PRO A 130 -13.45 -8.29 10.30
CA PRO A 130 -14.27 -7.99 9.13
C PRO A 130 -14.54 -6.49 9.04
N LEU A 131 -14.16 -5.87 7.92
CA LEU A 131 -14.46 -4.48 7.60
C LEU A 131 -15.02 -4.35 6.18
N VAL A 132 -15.68 -3.23 5.91
CA VAL A 132 -16.15 -2.88 4.56
C VAL A 132 -15.19 -1.86 3.97
N ILE A 133 -14.55 -2.22 2.86
CA ILE A 133 -13.67 -1.34 2.09
C ILE A 133 -14.41 -0.74 0.91
N THR A 134 -14.15 0.52 0.61
CA THR A 134 -14.62 1.20 -0.60
C THR A 134 -13.50 1.24 -1.62
N VAL A 135 -13.66 0.49 -2.68
CA VAL A 135 -12.74 0.40 -3.81
C VAL A 135 -13.12 1.44 -4.84
N LYS A 136 -12.13 2.17 -5.34
CA LYS A 136 -12.25 3.06 -6.49
C LYS A 136 -11.29 2.62 -7.57
N LEU A 137 -11.69 2.85 -8.82
CA LEU A 137 -10.85 2.68 -9.99
C LEU A 137 -10.18 4.03 -10.26
N LYS A 138 -8.85 4.04 -10.21
CA LYS A 138 -8.05 5.19 -10.61
C LYS A 138 -7.32 4.85 -11.89
N LYS A 139 -7.54 5.66 -12.92
CA LYS A 139 -6.78 5.56 -14.16
C LYS A 139 -5.38 6.10 -13.92
N ARG A 140 -4.35 5.32 -14.20
CA ARG A 140 -2.97 5.77 -14.17
C ARG A 140 -2.71 6.65 -15.38
N GLU A 141 -2.13 7.82 -15.17
CA GLU A 141 -1.83 8.76 -16.26
C GLU A 141 -0.69 8.26 -17.16
N ASP A 142 0.23 7.46 -16.60
CA ASP A 142 1.39 6.94 -17.34
C ASP A 142 1.04 5.81 -18.32
N THR A 143 0.25 4.81 -17.89
CA THR A 143 -0.05 3.60 -18.68
C THR A 143 -1.49 3.56 -19.20
N GLY A 144 -2.36 4.44 -18.71
CA GLY A 144 -3.80 4.41 -19.05
C GLY A 144 -4.57 3.26 -18.40
N GLU A 145 -3.90 2.40 -17.63
CA GLU A 145 -4.49 1.25 -16.94
C GLU A 145 -5.32 1.69 -15.73
N LEU A 146 -6.38 0.94 -15.46
CA LEU A 146 -7.22 1.13 -14.29
C LEU A 146 -6.61 0.38 -13.10
N GLN A 147 -6.28 1.11 -12.05
CA GLN A 147 -5.75 0.55 -10.81
C GLN A 147 -6.81 0.61 -9.71
N ASN A 148 -6.89 -0.45 -8.91
CA ASN A 148 -7.71 -0.43 -7.69
C ASN A 148 -7.04 0.38 -6.59
N GLU A 149 -7.79 1.33 -6.02
CA GLU A 149 -7.40 2.13 -4.87
C GLU A 149 -8.46 2.01 -3.78
N VAL A 150 -8.05 1.69 -2.55
CA VAL A 150 -8.95 1.65 -1.39
C VAL A 150 -9.00 3.04 -0.78
N ARG A 151 -10.17 3.70 -0.78
CA ARG A 151 -10.32 5.09 -0.27
C ARG A 151 -11.30 5.25 0.89
N GLY A 152 -11.98 4.19 1.30
CA GLY A 152 -12.96 4.26 2.38
C GLY A 152 -12.97 2.99 3.21
N PHE A 153 -13.11 3.16 4.51
CA PHE A 153 -13.19 2.08 5.48
C PHE A 153 -14.45 2.32 6.32
N SER A 154 -15.30 1.30 6.43
CA SER A 154 -16.52 1.33 7.22
C SER A 154 -16.63 0.05 8.01
N LYS A 155 -17.21 0.14 9.20
CA LYS A 155 -17.54 -1.07 9.96
C LYS A 155 -18.49 -1.93 9.13
N ARG A 156 -18.39 -3.25 9.26
CA ARG A 156 -19.47 -4.15 8.83
C ARG A 156 -20.72 -3.73 9.60
N GLU A 157 -21.62 -3.01 8.96
CA GLU A 157 -22.95 -2.80 9.52
C GLU A 157 -23.56 -4.20 9.68
N SER A 158 -23.72 -4.64 10.92
CA SER A 158 -24.71 -5.66 11.22
C SER A 158 -26.04 -5.11 10.68
N LEU A 159 -26.70 -5.87 9.82
CA LEU A 159 -28.09 -5.65 9.39
C LEU A 159 -29.01 -5.56 10.63
N GLY A 160 -29.03 -4.41 11.30
CA GLY A 160 -29.60 -4.29 12.64
C GLY A 160 -29.78 -2.85 13.14
N GLY A 161 -29.77 -1.85 12.26
CA GLY A 161 -30.24 -0.51 12.58
C GLY A 161 -31.08 0.01 11.42
N PRO A 162 -32.35 0.42 11.63
CA PRO A 162 -33.15 0.97 10.54
C PRO A 162 -32.45 2.20 9.94
N PRO A 163 -32.56 2.41 8.61
CA PRO A 163 -31.99 3.58 7.96
C PRO A 163 -32.52 4.82 8.68
N GLN A 164 -31.61 5.63 9.21
CA GLN A 164 -31.94 6.90 9.82
C GLN A 164 -32.39 7.84 8.70
N GLN A 165 -33.67 7.70 8.34
CA GLN A 165 -34.38 8.61 7.45
C GLN A 165 -34.28 9.99 8.08
N ALA A 166 -33.74 10.94 7.33
CA ALA A 166 -33.73 12.34 7.68
C ALA A 166 -35.18 12.78 7.97
N THR A 167 -35.50 13.01 9.24
CA THR A 167 -36.73 13.68 9.64
C THR A 167 -36.61 15.13 9.23
N THR A 168 -37.10 15.44 8.01
CA THR A 168 -37.36 16.82 7.62
C THR A 168 -38.49 17.34 8.50
N ASN A 169 -38.11 17.98 9.59
CA ASN A 169 -39.01 18.63 10.53
C ASN A 169 -39.63 19.85 9.85
N ALA A 170 -40.76 19.66 9.15
CA ALA A 170 -41.57 20.75 8.63
C ALA A 170 -42.52 21.23 9.74
N PRO A 171 -42.46 22.51 10.16
CA PRO A 171 -43.25 23.00 11.29
C PRO A 171 -44.76 23.11 10.95
N PRO A 172 -45.67 22.74 11.88
CA PRO A 172 -47.10 22.65 11.64
C PRO A 172 -47.80 23.98 11.93
N TRP A 173 -47.82 24.91 10.97
CA TRP A 173 -48.76 26.04 11.00
C TRP A 173 -49.25 26.42 9.61
N ARG A 174 -49.44 25.41 8.75
CA ARG A 174 -50.26 25.57 7.55
C ARG A 174 -51.68 25.09 7.86
N ARG A 175 -52.54 26.02 8.27
CA ARG A 175 -53.99 26.00 8.04
C ARG A 175 -54.44 27.42 7.72
#